data_AF-A0AAP2E3E7-F1
#
_entry.id   AF-A0AAP2E3E7-F1
#
_cell.length_a   1.000
_cell.length_b   1.000
_cell.length_c   1.000
_cell.angle_alpha   90.00
_cell.angle_beta   90.00
_cell.angle_gamma   90.00
#
_symmetry.space_group_name_H-M   'P 1'
#
loop_
_entity.id
_entity.type
_entity.pdbx_description
1 polymer ?
#
loop_
_entity_poly.entity_id
_entity_poly.type
_entity_poly.pdbx_seq_one_letter_code
_entity_poly.pdbx_strand_id
1 'polypeptide(L)'
;MQTRKFEFDGHHKNDSLLIGNFGDVEFTVKGEFDLSGMIYSKKNIEFTVMGSGMIRFHGVCKKIVIHLVKGDCLLDFSRLTSKEVCCVSLRDTSRTMIGPTKLISRANLQDQAVFQYSGTPRLQSYSVAGRSRIELVQDFV
;
A
#
# COMPACT_ATOMS: atom_id res chain seq x y z
N MET A 1 16.69 15.80 6.26
CA MET A 1 16.53 15.04 5.00
C MET A 1 15.24 15.49 4.35
N GLN A 2 15.23 15.72 3.05
CA GLN A 2 14.05 16.23 2.33
C GLN A 2 13.13 15.05 1.99
N THR A 3 11.89 15.09 2.50
CA THR A 3 10.84 14.15 2.09
C THR A 3 10.28 14.59 0.74
N ARG A 4 10.18 13.67 -0.21
CA ARG A 4 9.61 13.97 -1.54
C ARG A 4 8.13 13.65 -1.54
N LYS A 5 7.33 14.57 -2.08
CA LYS A 5 5.87 14.44 -2.13
C LYS A 5 5.40 14.20 -3.56
N PHE A 6 4.51 13.23 -3.73
CA PHE A 6 3.73 13.02 -4.93
C PHE A 6 2.26 13.17 -4.56
N GLU A 7 1.57 14.07 -5.24
CA GLU A 7 0.18 14.41 -4.95
C GLU A 7 -0.63 14.36 -6.24
N PHE A 8 -1.69 13.56 -6.23
CA PHE A 8 -2.65 13.41 -7.32
C PHE A 8 -4.05 13.70 -6.76
N ASP A 9 -4.75 14.66 -7.35
CA ASP A 9 -6.12 15.05 -6.96
C ASP A 9 -7.01 15.19 -8.20
N GLY A 10 -8.13 14.47 -8.23
CA GLY A 10 -9.06 14.41 -9.36
C GLY A 10 -8.98 13.08 -10.11
N HIS A 11 -9.06 13.14 -11.45
CA HIS A 11 -8.96 11.97 -12.32
C HIS A 11 -7.54 11.84 -12.90
N HIS A 12 -6.82 10.77 -12.56
CA HIS A 12 -5.42 10.59 -12.95
C HIS A 12 -5.13 9.20 -13.51
N LYS A 13 -4.39 9.16 -14.61
CA LYS A 13 -3.85 7.92 -15.17
C LYS A 13 -2.37 8.09 -15.48
N ASN A 14 -1.53 7.20 -14.96
CA ASN A 14 -0.09 7.21 -15.21
C ASN A 14 0.50 5.83 -14.94
N ASP A 15 1.12 5.20 -15.93
CA ASP A 15 1.67 3.85 -15.83
C ASP A 15 3.20 3.79 -15.65
N SER A 16 3.84 4.95 -15.50
CA SER A 16 5.29 5.13 -15.64
C SER A 16 5.90 5.87 -14.45
N LEU A 17 5.30 5.78 -13.27
CA LEU A 17 5.82 6.44 -12.07
C LEU A 17 7.13 5.80 -11.59
N LEU A 18 8.17 6.60 -11.39
CA LEU A 18 9.46 6.12 -10.87
C LEU A 18 9.78 6.79 -9.53
N ILE A 19 9.83 5.97 -8.47
CA ILE A 19 10.25 6.40 -7.14
C ILE A 19 11.65 5.85 -6.85
N GLY A 20 12.65 6.72 -7.01
CA GLY A 20 14.07 6.39 -6.79
C GLY A 20 14.58 6.71 -5.37
N ASN A 21 15.87 6.47 -5.16
CA ASN A 21 16.54 6.56 -3.85
C ASN A 21 16.92 8.00 -3.43
N PHE A 22 15.94 8.91 -3.34
CA PHE A 22 16.15 10.33 -3.05
C PHE A 22 15.80 10.76 -1.61
N GLY A 23 15.27 9.85 -0.79
CA GLY A 23 14.76 10.16 0.55
C GLY A 23 13.53 9.33 0.89
N ASP A 24 12.92 9.62 2.03
CA ASP A 24 11.57 9.13 2.32
C ASP A 24 10.57 9.80 1.36
N VAL A 25 9.51 9.09 1.02
CA VAL A 25 8.54 9.53 0.02
C VAL A 25 7.14 9.47 0.59
N GLU A 26 6.39 10.54 0.40
CA GLU A 26 4.95 10.64 0.68
C GLU A 26 4.18 10.61 -0.64
N PHE A 27 3.23 9.69 -0.75
CA PHE A 27 2.41 9.46 -1.94
C PHE A 27 0.94 9.62 -1.56
N THR A 28 0.32 10.70 -2.03
CA THR A 28 -1.07 11.04 -1.74
C THR A 28 -1.90 11.01 -3.00
N VAL A 29 -3.02 10.28 -2.98
CA VAL A 29 -3.95 10.16 -4.10
C VAL A 29 -5.38 10.39 -3.63
N LYS A 30 -6.10 11.26 -4.32
CA LYS A 30 -7.51 11.56 -4.08
C LYS A 30 -8.29 11.57 -5.40
N GLY A 31 -9.46 10.93 -5.42
CA GLY A 31 -10.36 10.90 -6.59
C GLY A 31 -10.33 9.57 -7.33
N GLU A 32 -10.37 9.62 -8.66
CA GLU A 32 -10.36 8.45 -9.53
C GLU A 32 -8.96 8.23 -10.10
N PHE A 33 -8.42 7.01 -10.01
CA PHE A 33 -7.01 6.80 -10.35
C PHE A 33 -6.70 5.43 -10.98
N ASP A 34 -5.76 5.44 -11.91
CA ASP A 34 -5.09 4.25 -12.45
C ASP A 34 -3.59 4.56 -12.54
N LEU A 35 -2.88 4.28 -11.45
CA LEU A 35 -1.48 4.64 -11.28
C LEU A 35 -0.62 3.38 -11.19
N SER A 36 0.45 3.33 -11.94
CA SER A 36 1.44 2.27 -11.77
C SER A 36 2.87 2.72 -12.03
N GLY A 37 3.80 1.90 -11.58
CA GLY A 37 5.20 2.16 -11.78
C GLY A 37 6.13 1.32 -10.92
N MET A 38 7.35 1.84 -10.72
CA MET A 38 8.44 1.16 -10.06
C MET A 38 8.93 1.93 -8.85
N ILE A 39 9.13 1.21 -7.74
CA ILE A 39 9.78 1.72 -6.53
C ILE A 39 11.14 1.04 -6.43
N TYR A 40 12.21 1.84 -6.43
CA TYR A 40 13.57 1.36 -6.17
C TYR A 40 14.24 2.29 -5.16
N SER A 41 14.00 2.00 -3.87
CA SER A 41 14.45 2.84 -2.77
C SER A 41 14.89 2.01 -1.58
N LYS A 42 15.89 2.46 -0.81
CA LYS A 42 16.21 1.86 0.50
C LYS A 42 15.55 2.61 1.66
N LYS A 43 14.54 3.43 1.35
CA LYS A 43 13.86 4.35 2.26
C LYS A 43 12.41 3.93 2.51
N ASN A 44 11.72 4.70 3.34
CA ASN A 44 10.32 4.48 3.64
C ASN A 44 9.47 5.13 2.56
N ILE A 45 8.37 4.47 2.20
CA ILE A 45 7.35 5.00 1.30
C ILE A 45 6.05 5.04 2.07
N GLU A 46 5.41 6.20 2.09
CA GLU A 46 4.20 6.47 2.83
C GLU A 46 3.04 6.73 1.87
N PHE A 47 1.89 6.10 2.11
CA PHE A 47 0.72 6.17 1.24
C PHE A 47 -0.50 6.71 1.99
N THR A 48 -1.20 7.65 1.35
CA THR A 48 -2.54 8.10 1.73
C THR A 48 -3.43 8.08 0.50
N VAL A 49 -4.45 7.24 0.49
CA VAL A 49 -5.29 6.98 -0.70
C VAL A 49 -6.76 7.12 -0.34
N MET A 50 -7.48 7.97 -1.08
CA MET A 50 -8.91 8.21 -0.87
C MET A 50 -9.64 8.29 -2.21
N GLY A 51 -10.49 7.33 -2.53
CA GLY A 51 -11.29 7.34 -3.75
C GLY A 51 -11.41 5.98 -4.39
N SER A 52 -11.43 5.94 -5.72
CA SER A 52 -11.67 4.72 -6.49
C SER A 52 -10.63 4.48 -7.57
N GLY A 53 -10.34 3.20 -7.81
CA GLY A 53 -9.40 2.79 -8.86
C GLY A 53 -8.23 1.95 -8.34
N MET A 54 -7.08 2.03 -9.00
CA MET A 54 -5.97 1.10 -8.79
C MET A 54 -4.62 1.80 -8.71
N ILE A 55 -3.80 1.38 -7.74
CA ILE A 55 -2.38 1.73 -7.64
C ILE A 55 -1.58 0.44 -7.69
N ARG A 56 -0.66 0.30 -8.65
CA ARG A 56 0.23 -0.86 -8.75
C ARG A 56 1.69 -0.46 -8.73
N PHE A 57 2.43 -0.92 -7.73
CA PHE A 57 3.88 -0.71 -7.67
C PHE A 57 4.62 -2.03 -7.55
N HIS A 58 5.76 -2.11 -8.25
CA HIS A 58 6.70 -3.23 -8.12
C HIS A 58 8.10 -2.72 -7.75
N GLY A 59 8.96 -3.64 -7.29
CA GLY A 59 10.36 -3.34 -6.98
C GLY A 59 10.72 -3.57 -5.51
N VAL A 60 11.44 -2.62 -4.89
CA VAL A 60 11.95 -2.77 -3.52
C VAL A 60 11.92 -1.45 -2.74
N CYS A 61 11.49 -1.54 -1.47
CA CYS A 61 11.59 -0.46 -0.49
C CYS A 61 12.07 -0.99 0.88
N LYS A 62 12.39 -0.10 1.83
CA LYS A 62 12.68 -0.53 3.21
C LYS A 62 11.38 -0.82 3.96
N LYS A 63 10.45 0.12 3.93
CA LYS A 63 9.20 0.07 4.70
C LYS A 63 8.07 0.69 3.89
N ILE A 64 6.91 0.05 3.92
CA ILE A 64 5.66 0.61 3.42
C ILE A 64 4.85 1.09 4.62
N VAL A 65 4.49 2.36 4.64
CA VAL A 65 3.55 2.93 5.61
C VAL A 65 2.29 3.30 4.87
N ILE A 66 1.17 2.72 5.26
CA ILE A 66 -0.14 3.05 4.70
C ILE A 66 -0.91 3.76 5.81
N HIS A 67 -1.00 5.08 5.72
CA HIS A 67 -1.67 5.91 6.73
C HIS A 67 -3.19 5.75 6.66
N LEU A 68 -3.73 5.81 5.44
CA LEU A 68 -5.15 5.67 5.17
C LEU A 68 -5.37 5.11 3.76
N VAL A 69 -6.26 4.13 3.66
CA VAL A 69 -6.94 3.76 2.41
C VAL A 69 -8.43 3.80 2.67
N LYS A 70 -9.15 4.56 1.85
CA LYS A 70 -10.60 4.76 1.96
C LYS A 70 -11.23 4.81 0.56
N GLY A 71 -12.39 4.19 0.38
CA GLY A 71 -13.10 4.07 -0.89
C GLY A 71 -12.93 2.72 -1.59
N ASP A 72 -13.38 2.65 -2.85
CA ASP A 72 -13.42 1.44 -3.66
C ASP A 72 -12.17 1.33 -4.55
N CYS A 73 -11.07 0.90 -3.94
CA CYS A 73 -9.77 0.90 -4.60
C CYS A 73 -8.91 -0.33 -4.31
N LEU A 74 -7.95 -0.58 -5.20
CA LEU A 74 -6.95 -1.63 -5.10
C LEU A 74 -5.55 -1.02 -4.99
N LEU A 75 -4.84 -1.35 -3.91
CA LEU A 75 -3.39 -1.16 -3.80
C LEU A 75 -2.71 -2.50 -4.06
N ASP A 76 -2.13 -2.65 -5.25
CA ASP A 76 -1.40 -3.84 -5.66
C ASP A 76 0.11 -3.62 -5.47
N PHE A 77 0.60 -4.06 -4.31
CA PHE A 77 2.02 -4.13 -3.96
C PHE A 77 2.51 -5.58 -3.89
N SER A 78 1.81 -6.50 -4.56
CA SER A 78 2.15 -7.93 -4.59
C SER A 78 3.57 -8.20 -5.12
N ARG A 79 4.06 -7.32 -6.01
CA ARG A 79 5.41 -7.38 -6.62
C ARG A 79 6.40 -6.39 -5.99
N LEU A 80 6.08 -5.85 -4.82
CA LEU A 80 6.93 -4.93 -4.07
C LEU A 80 7.51 -5.63 -2.83
N THR A 81 8.84 -5.73 -2.78
CA THR A 81 9.54 -6.32 -1.63
C THR A 81 9.83 -5.25 -0.58
N SER A 82 9.55 -5.54 0.69
CA SER A 82 9.85 -4.65 1.82
C SER A 82 10.40 -5.39 3.03
N LYS A 83 10.97 -4.69 4.01
CA LYS A 83 11.30 -5.29 5.31
C LYS A 83 10.13 -5.24 6.28
N GLU A 84 9.29 -4.22 6.16
CA GLU A 84 8.18 -3.97 7.07
C GLU A 84 7.00 -3.32 6.33
N VAL A 85 5.79 -3.73 6.67
CA VAL A 85 4.55 -3.04 6.31
C VAL A 85 3.81 -2.60 7.57
N CYS A 86 3.36 -1.35 7.57
CA CYS A 86 2.55 -0.76 8.64
C CYS A 86 1.29 -0.15 8.03
N CYS A 87 0.13 -0.75 8.28
CA CYS A 87 -1.16 -0.26 7.81
C CYS A 87 -1.96 0.32 8.99
N VAL A 88 -2.03 1.64 9.04
CA VAL A 88 -2.67 2.40 10.12
C VAL A 88 -4.20 2.36 10.02
N SER A 89 -4.76 2.40 8.80
CA SER A 89 -6.21 2.31 8.58
C SER A 89 -6.56 1.92 7.14
N LEU A 90 -7.28 0.81 6.96
CA LEU A 90 -7.93 0.41 5.70
C LEU A 90 -9.45 0.34 5.92
N ARG A 91 -10.23 0.97 5.04
CA ARG A 91 -11.69 1.16 5.23
C ARG A 91 -12.49 0.92 3.95
N ASP A 92 -13.81 1.02 4.07
CA ASP A 92 -14.78 0.84 2.99
C ASP A 92 -14.59 -0.50 2.26
N THR A 93 -14.53 -0.52 0.92
CA THR A 93 -14.33 -1.71 0.08
C THR A 93 -12.89 -1.87 -0.42
N SER A 94 -11.94 -1.16 0.19
CA SER A 94 -10.54 -1.18 -0.27
C SER A 94 -9.89 -2.56 -0.17
N ARG A 95 -9.04 -2.87 -1.15
CA ARG A 95 -8.21 -4.08 -1.17
C ARG A 95 -6.74 -3.69 -1.26
N THR A 96 -5.92 -4.26 -0.38
CA THR A 96 -4.47 -4.05 -0.38
C THR A 96 -3.77 -5.40 -0.47
N MET A 97 -2.87 -5.56 -1.43
CA MET A 97 -2.08 -6.77 -1.65
C MET A 97 -0.62 -6.46 -1.37
N ILE A 98 -0.01 -7.20 -0.44
CA ILE A 98 1.37 -6.98 0.00
C ILE A 98 2.24 -8.15 -0.42
N GLY A 99 3.27 -7.85 -1.21
CA GLY A 99 4.29 -8.80 -1.62
C GLY A 99 5.22 -9.25 -0.49
N PRO A 100 6.38 -9.82 -0.83
CA PRO A 100 7.32 -10.34 0.15
C PRO A 100 7.73 -9.30 1.20
N THR A 101 7.46 -9.62 2.47
CA THR A 101 7.87 -8.81 3.61
C THR A 101 8.28 -9.69 4.79
N LYS A 102 9.08 -9.14 5.72
CA LYS A 102 9.50 -9.86 6.93
C LYS A 102 8.55 -9.63 8.10
N LEU A 103 7.93 -8.45 8.16
CA LEU A 103 7.17 -7.98 9.30
C LEU A 103 5.96 -7.18 8.82
N ILE A 104 4.80 -7.50 9.37
CA ILE A 104 3.61 -6.65 9.30
C ILE A 104 3.39 -6.15 10.73
N SER A 105 3.89 -4.94 10.99
CA SER A 105 3.94 -4.38 12.35
C SER A 105 2.57 -3.88 12.80
N ARG A 106 1.73 -3.46 11.85
CA ARG A 106 0.35 -3.04 12.09
C ARG A 106 -0.55 -3.38 10.91
N ALA A 107 -1.76 -3.85 11.19
CA ALA A 107 -2.84 -3.95 10.21
C ALA A 107 -4.20 -3.65 10.86
N ASN A 108 -4.71 -2.43 10.69
CA ASN A 108 -6.03 -2.03 11.17
C ASN A 108 -7.02 -1.91 10.01
N LEU A 109 -8.07 -2.73 10.05
CA LEU A 109 -9.07 -2.82 9.00
C LEU A 109 -10.48 -2.58 9.57
N GLN A 110 -11.33 -1.94 8.78
CA GLN A 110 -12.73 -1.67 9.09
C GLN A 110 -13.62 -1.94 7.87
N ASP A 111 -14.93 -1.91 8.06
CA ASP A 111 -15.96 -2.03 7.02
C ASP A 111 -15.86 -3.33 6.23
N GLN A 112 -15.47 -3.29 4.96
CA GLN A 112 -15.31 -4.47 4.08
C GLN A 112 -13.88 -4.59 3.55
N ALA A 113 -12.94 -3.85 4.14
CA ALA A 113 -11.56 -3.79 3.65
C ALA A 113 -10.89 -5.17 3.68
N VAL A 114 -10.06 -5.45 2.68
CA VAL A 114 -9.33 -6.71 2.57
C VAL A 114 -7.83 -6.43 2.50
N PHE A 115 -7.07 -7.04 3.39
CA PHE A 115 -5.61 -6.97 3.39
C PHE A 115 -5.04 -8.36 3.13
N GLN A 116 -4.38 -8.51 1.99
CA GLN A 116 -3.79 -9.77 1.55
C GLN A 116 -2.29 -9.69 1.62
N TYR A 117 -1.64 -10.76 2.05
CA TYR A 117 -0.19 -10.87 2.03
C TYR A 117 0.24 -12.29 1.65
N SER A 118 1.48 -12.43 1.20
CA SER A 118 2.08 -13.72 0.84
C SER A 118 3.28 -14.06 1.72
N GLY A 119 3.64 -15.35 1.76
CA GLY A 119 4.80 -15.84 2.51
C GLY A 119 4.54 -15.93 4.01
N THR A 120 5.61 -15.78 4.81
CA THR A 120 5.56 -15.99 6.26
C THR A 120 6.03 -14.75 7.06
N PRO A 121 5.46 -13.54 6.82
CA PRO A 121 5.81 -12.39 7.64
C PRO A 121 5.31 -12.58 9.07
N ARG A 122 6.05 -12.05 10.04
CA ARG A 122 5.55 -11.96 11.41
C ARG A 122 4.45 -10.89 11.45
N LEU A 123 3.24 -11.24 11.87
CA LEU A 123 2.17 -10.28 12.16
C LEU A 123 2.20 -9.94 13.65
N GLN A 124 2.33 -8.66 14.01
CA GLN A 124 2.46 -8.23 15.42
C GLN A 124 1.16 -7.67 15.99
N SER A 125 0.65 -6.57 15.44
CA SER A 125 -0.52 -5.87 15.95
C SER A 125 -1.56 -5.75 14.86
N TYR A 126 -2.77 -6.25 15.09
CA TYR A 126 -3.85 -6.13 14.13
C TYR A 126 -5.19 -5.88 14.82
N SER A 127 -6.08 -5.20 14.12
CA SER A 127 -7.47 -4.98 14.52
C SER A 127 -8.34 -5.08 13.29
N VAL A 128 -9.42 -5.84 13.40
CA VAL A 128 -10.34 -6.14 12.30
C VAL A 128 -11.75 -5.87 12.82
N ALA A 129 -12.49 -5.00 12.13
CA ALA A 129 -13.86 -4.64 12.47
C ALA A 129 -14.78 -4.71 11.24
N GLY A 130 -16.09 -4.89 11.48
CA GLY A 130 -17.06 -5.07 10.41
C GLY A 130 -16.89 -6.42 9.70
N ARG A 131 -16.96 -6.41 8.37
CA ARG A 131 -16.73 -7.56 7.47
C ARG A 131 -15.32 -7.57 6.86
N SER A 132 -14.41 -6.75 7.39
CA SER A 132 -13.03 -6.71 6.94
C SER A 132 -12.28 -7.99 7.29
N ARG A 133 -11.19 -8.27 6.57
CA ARG A 133 -10.41 -9.50 6.78
C ARG A 133 -8.96 -9.38 6.32
N ILE A 134 -8.12 -10.14 7.01
CA ILE A 134 -6.70 -10.31 6.70
C ILE A 134 -6.54 -11.73 6.14
N GLU A 135 -5.94 -11.86 4.96
CA GLU A 135 -5.83 -13.13 4.24
C GLU A 135 -4.37 -13.43 3.87
N LEU A 136 -3.92 -14.65 4.17
CA LEU A 136 -2.70 -15.21 3.59
C LEU A 136 -3.04 -15.79 2.22
N VAL A 137 -2.34 -15.34 1.18
CA VAL A 137 -2.46 -15.85 -0.19
C VAL A 137 -1.18 -16.62 -0.52
N GLN A 138 -1.31 -17.87 -0.96
CA GLN A 138 -0.17 -18.75 -1.21
C GLN A 138 0.71 -18.22 -2.36
N ASP A 139 0.09 -17.76 -3.46
CA ASP A 139 0.78 -17.12 -4.58
C ASP A 139 -0.07 -15.98 -5.14
N PHE A 140 0.51 -14.78 -5.24
CA PHE A 140 -0.03 -13.72 -6.07
C PHE A 140 0.44 -13.97 -7.50
N VAL A 141 -0.40 -14.61 -8.32
CA VAL A 141 -0.13 -14.87 -9.75
C VAL A 141 0.23 -13.58 -10.49
#